data_AF-A0A1Q5Q6Y1-F1
#
_entry.id   AF-A0A1Q5Q6Y1-F1
#
_cell.length_a   1.000
_cell.length_b   1.000
_cell.length_c   1.000
_cell.angle_alpha   90.00
_cell.angle_beta   90.00
_cell.angle_gamma   90.00
#
_symmetry.space_group_name_H-M   'P 1'
#
loop_
_entity.id
_entity.type
_entity.pdbx_description
1 polymer ?
#
loop_
_entity_poly.entity_id
_entity_poly.type
_entity_poly.pdbx_seq_one_letter_code
_entity_poly.pdbx_strand_id
1 'polypeptide(L)'
;MVTLAPERVGALDSIRELADSGIIASIGHTAATYEEAALGIKAGSKMVTHLFNAMNQLHHREPGIFGLIASPSDRTFRDRGDLPDDGRPYFGLIADGIHLHPASVRLAWEAHPKGLILITDAVMLMGCEDGVYDWTNGQKIVKKGSLLKLEGLDTIAGSATPILDCLNNLMRWTGASIHQVIQTVTTNPAALLDLEHTKGTLAANSDADIVIMRVVPVNKEFTKLEIDEVWKFGHRLFKS
;
A
#
# COMPACT_ATOMS: atom_id res chain seq x y z
N MET A 1 9.79 -6.28 -7.47
CA MET A 1 8.49 -6.81 -7.01
C MET A 1 7.61 -7.10 -8.21
N VAL A 2 6.83 -8.17 -8.17
CA VAL A 2 5.90 -8.58 -9.24
C VAL A 2 4.53 -8.88 -8.62
N THR A 3 3.46 -8.31 -9.18
CA THR A 3 2.08 -8.61 -8.77
C THR A 3 1.50 -9.71 -9.64
N LEU A 4 0.96 -10.76 -9.03
CA LEU A 4 0.43 -11.95 -9.70
C LEU A 4 -0.88 -12.39 -9.04
N ALA A 5 -1.70 -13.10 -9.82
CA ALA A 5 -2.93 -13.70 -9.38
C ALA A 5 -2.68 -15.19 -9.06
N PRO A 6 -2.73 -15.62 -7.78
CA PRO A 6 -2.28 -16.96 -7.36
C PRO A 6 -3.12 -18.12 -7.92
N GLU A 7 -4.35 -17.85 -8.33
CA GLU A 7 -5.26 -18.82 -8.95
C GLU A 7 -4.90 -19.16 -10.42
N ARG A 8 -3.99 -18.40 -11.04
CA ARG A 8 -3.59 -18.62 -12.43
C ARG A 8 -2.64 -19.81 -12.56
N VAL A 9 -2.77 -20.54 -13.66
CA VAL A 9 -1.91 -21.69 -13.98
C VAL A 9 -0.43 -21.25 -13.98
N GLY A 10 0.40 -21.96 -13.22
CA GLY A 10 1.83 -21.67 -13.05
C GLY A 10 2.16 -20.56 -12.05
N ALA A 11 1.18 -19.81 -11.54
CA ALA A 11 1.45 -18.67 -10.66
C ALA A 11 2.12 -19.08 -9.34
N LEU A 12 1.71 -20.20 -8.74
CA LEU A 12 2.35 -20.67 -7.50
C LEU A 12 3.82 -21.06 -7.70
N ASP A 13 4.15 -21.64 -8.86
CA ASP A 13 5.54 -21.99 -9.19
C ASP A 13 6.35 -20.72 -9.46
N SER A 14 5.79 -19.75 -10.21
CA SER A 14 6.40 -18.43 -10.38
C SER A 14 6.62 -17.71 -9.06
N ILE A 15 5.66 -17.76 -8.12
CA ILE A 15 5.79 -17.12 -6.81
C ILE A 15 6.98 -17.72 -6.04
N ARG A 16 7.15 -19.04 -6.05
CA ARG A 16 8.29 -19.71 -5.42
C ARG A 16 9.61 -19.27 -6.05
N GLU A 17 9.69 -19.33 -7.39
CA GLU A 17 10.90 -18.96 -8.12
C GLU A 17 11.30 -17.49 -7.89
N LEU A 18 10.31 -16.58 -7.88
CA LEU A 18 10.53 -15.17 -7.56
C LEU A 18 11.05 -15.01 -6.12
N ALA A 19 10.41 -15.66 -5.15
CA ALA A 19 10.81 -15.58 -3.75
C ALA A 19 12.23 -16.15 -3.54
N ASP A 20 12.55 -17.30 -4.13
CA ASP A 20 13.89 -17.92 -4.08
C ASP A 20 14.96 -17.02 -4.73
N SER A 21 14.56 -16.20 -5.70
CA SER A 21 15.43 -15.21 -6.36
C SER A 21 15.51 -13.87 -5.61
N GLY A 22 14.92 -13.75 -4.42
CA GLY A 22 14.87 -12.50 -3.65
C GLY A 22 13.95 -11.43 -4.25
N ILE A 23 13.08 -11.80 -5.20
CA ILE A 23 12.10 -10.90 -5.81
C ILE A 23 10.78 -11.03 -5.05
N ILE A 24 10.28 -9.91 -4.53
CA ILE A 24 9.00 -9.88 -3.83
C ILE A 24 7.87 -10.21 -4.81
N ALA A 25 7.17 -11.31 -4.54
CA ALA A 25 5.88 -11.60 -5.12
C ALA A 25 4.78 -10.95 -4.27
N SER A 26 3.81 -10.34 -4.96
CA SER A 26 2.62 -9.71 -4.37
C SER A 26 1.35 -10.29 -5.00
N ILE A 27 0.31 -10.49 -4.20
CA ILE A 27 -1.00 -10.97 -4.66
C ILE A 27 -1.86 -9.76 -5.05
N GLY A 28 -2.39 -9.75 -6.27
CA GLY A 28 -3.28 -8.67 -6.73
C GLY A 28 -3.86 -8.95 -8.12
N HIS A 29 -4.85 -8.14 -8.53
CA HIS A 29 -5.58 -8.34 -9.80
C HIS A 29 -6.11 -9.79 -9.94
N THR A 30 -6.74 -10.28 -8.89
CA THR A 30 -7.02 -11.69 -8.66
C THR A 30 -8.48 -11.93 -8.30
N ALA A 31 -9.02 -13.04 -8.78
CA ALA A 31 -10.33 -13.56 -8.38
C ALA A 31 -10.20 -14.76 -7.43
N ALA A 32 -9.05 -14.90 -6.76
CA ALA A 32 -8.79 -16.02 -5.85
C ALA A 32 -9.77 -16.06 -4.66
N THR A 33 -10.10 -17.29 -4.24
CA THR A 33 -10.71 -17.52 -2.92
C THR A 33 -9.69 -17.27 -1.81
N TYR A 34 -10.13 -17.30 -0.56
CA TYR A 34 -9.22 -17.25 0.57
C TYR A 34 -8.17 -18.35 0.52
N GLU A 35 -8.58 -19.59 0.23
CA GLU A 35 -7.72 -20.77 0.22
C GLU A 35 -6.66 -20.69 -0.89
N GLU A 36 -7.05 -20.25 -2.09
CA GLU A 36 -6.13 -20.05 -3.21
C GLU A 36 -5.11 -18.95 -2.90
N ALA A 37 -5.55 -17.85 -2.29
CA ALA A 37 -4.68 -16.76 -1.90
C ALA A 37 -3.72 -17.18 -0.76
N ALA A 38 -4.18 -17.99 0.19
CA ALA A 38 -3.35 -18.56 1.26
C ALA A 38 -2.26 -19.50 0.70
N LEU A 39 -2.55 -20.24 -0.38
CA LEU A 39 -1.52 -20.99 -1.10
C LEU A 39 -0.47 -20.07 -1.73
N GLY A 40 -0.86 -18.91 -2.24
CA GLY A 40 0.06 -17.89 -2.74
C GLY A 40 0.99 -17.35 -1.65
N ILE A 41 0.45 -17.07 -0.45
CA ILE A 41 1.29 -16.74 0.71
C ILE A 41 2.19 -17.93 1.02
N LYS A 42 1.67 -19.15 1.19
CA LYS A 42 2.51 -20.33 1.48
C LYS A 42 3.62 -20.57 0.44
N ALA A 43 3.40 -20.20 -0.82
CA ALA A 43 4.37 -20.29 -1.90
C ALA A 43 5.50 -19.24 -1.82
N GLY A 44 5.37 -18.20 -1.00
CA GLY A 44 6.43 -17.20 -0.80
C GLY A 44 5.98 -15.75 -0.96
N SER A 45 4.75 -15.49 -1.40
CA SER A 45 4.25 -14.11 -1.47
C SER A 45 4.30 -13.43 -0.09
N LYS A 46 4.71 -12.16 -0.06
CA LYS A 46 4.82 -11.35 1.16
C LYS A 46 3.85 -10.17 1.22
N MET A 47 3.20 -9.86 0.09
CA MET A 47 2.43 -8.63 -0.06
C MET A 47 1.08 -8.89 -0.74
N VAL A 48 0.10 -8.04 -0.41
CA VAL A 48 -1.12 -7.82 -1.19
C VAL A 48 -1.04 -6.45 -1.85
N THR A 49 -1.25 -6.39 -3.16
CA THR A 49 -1.27 -5.14 -3.93
C THR A 49 -2.61 -4.44 -3.72
N HIS A 50 -2.56 -3.13 -3.43
CA HIS A 50 -3.71 -2.19 -3.34
C HIS A 50 -5.03 -2.80 -2.84
N LEU A 51 -5.04 -3.33 -1.63
CA LEU A 51 -6.16 -4.03 -0.98
C LEU A 51 -7.53 -3.40 -1.31
N PHE A 52 -8.51 -4.26 -1.60
CA PHE A 52 -9.86 -4.01 -2.12
C PHE A 52 -9.96 -3.67 -3.62
N ASN A 53 -8.88 -3.25 -4.28
CA ASN A 53 -8.92 -2.85 -5.69
C ASN A 53 -8.61 -4.04 -6.61
N ALA A 54 -9.42 -4.22 -7.68
CA ALA A 54 -9.27 -5.31 -8.64
C ALA A 54 -9.16 -6.72 -8.00
N MET A 55 -9.96 -6.97 -6.98
CA MET A 55 -10.04 -8.26 -6.29
C MET A 55 -11.47 -8.60 -5.87
N ASN A 56 -11.73 -9.85 -5.50
CA ASN A 56 -13.03 -10.25 -4.97
C ASN A 56 -13.42 -9.42 -3.74
N GLN A 57 -14.71 -9.10 -3.63
CA GLN A 57 -15.25 -8.36 -2.49
C GLN A 57 -15.23 -9.21 -1.22
N LEU A 58 -15.06 -8.55 -0.06
CA LEU A 58 -15.20 -9.20 1.24
C LEU A 58 -16.62 -9.74 1.43
N HIS A 59 -16.74 -11.05 1.61
CA HIS A 59 -18.00 -11.73 1.92
C HIS A 59 -17.83 -12.63 3.15
N HIS A 60 -18.84 -12.74 4.02
CA HIS A 60 -18.72 -13.42 5.32
C HIS A 60 -18.47 -14.94 5.24
N ARG A 61 -18.87 -15.58 4.14
CA ARG A 61 -18.61 -17.02 3.89
C ARG A 61 -17.35 -17.27 3.06
N GLU A 62 -16.85 -16.25 2.39
CA GLU A 62 -15.71 -16.33 1.49
C GLU A 62 -14.97 -14.99 1.57
N PRO A 63 -14.04 -14.85 2.53
CA PRO A 63 -13.45 -13.55 2.84
C PRO A 63 -12.42 -13.10 1.80
N GLY A 64 -12.04 -13.99 0.87
CA GLY A 64 -11.08 -13.69 -0.20
C GLY A 64 -9.77 -13.14 0.33
N ILE A 65 -9.21 -12.18 -0.40
CA ILE A 65 -7.90 -11.57 -0.08
C ILE A 65 -7.89 -10.85 1.27
N PHE A 66 -8.99 -10.21 1.66
CA PHE A 66 -9.08 -9.55 2.97
C PHE A 66 -8.92 -10.54 4.13
N GLY A 67 -9.36 -11.79 3.94
CA GLY A 67 -9.17 -12.86 4.93
C GLY A 67 -7.71 -13.08 5.32
N LEU A 68 -6.75 -12.86 4.41
CA LEU A 68 -5.32 -13.05 4.66
C LEU A 68 -4.79 -12.11 5.74
N ILE A 69 -5.31 -10.88 5.80
CA ILE A 69 -4.88 -9.89 6.80
C ILE A 69 -5.74 -9.92 8.07
N ALA A 70 -6.96 -10.45 7.97
CA ALA A 70 -7.90 -10.53 9.09
C ALA A 70 -7.72 -11.77 9.98
N SER A 71 -6.86 -12.71 9.60
CA SER A 71 -6.72 -14.03 10.24
C SER A 71 -5.35 -14.25 10.90
N PRO A 72 -5.01 -13.57 12.03
CA PRO A 72 -3.70 -13.67 12.69
C PRO A 72 -3.38 -15.07 13.25
N SER A 73 -4.38 -15.95 13.34
CA SER A 73 -4.23 -17.30 13.90
C SER A 73 -4.13 -18.38 12.83
N ASP A 74 -4.15 -18.03 11.54
CA ASP A 74 -4.13 -19.03 10.48
C ASP A 74 -2.75 -19.71 10.38
N ARG A 75 -2.72 -21.01 10.73
CA ARG A 75 -1.51 -21.82 10.77
C ARG A 75 -0.92 -22.10 9.37
N THR A 76 -1.67 -21.87 8.30
CA THR A 76 -1.23 -22.18 6.93
C THR A 76 0.01 -21.38 6.51
N PHE A 77 0.18 -20.17 7.05
CA PHE A 77 1.32 -19.29 6.79
C PHE A 77 1.91 -18.62 8.03
N ARG A 78 1.47 -18.98 9.25
CA ARG A 78 2.00 -18.42 10.50
C ARG A 78 3.50 -18.66 10.73
N ASP A 79 4.04 -19.74 10.19
CA ASP A 79 5.45 -20.11 10.38
C ASP A 79 6.40 -19.38 9.40
N ARG A 80 5.89 -18.40 8.64
CA ARG A 80 6.67 -17.53 7.75
C ARG A 80 7.47 -16.50 8.55
N GLY A 81 8.70 -16.87 8.93
CA GLY A 81 9.61 -15.99 9.67
C GLY A 81 10.09 -14.74 8.90
N ASP A 82 9.76 -14.65 7.61
CA ASP A 82 10.04 -13.52 6.73
C ASP A 82 8.84 -12.54 6.58
N LEU A 83 7.80 -12.73 7.39
CA LEU A 83 6.64 -11.85 7.52
C LEU A 83 6.62 -11.20 8.92
N PRO A 84 5.81 -10.14 9.14
CA PRO A 84 5.57 -9.56 10.47
C PRO A 84 5.24 -10.61 11.54
N ASP A 85 5.47 -10.29 12.81
CA ASP A 85 5.43 -11.21 13.98
C ASP A 85 4.23 -12.19 14.08
N ASP A 86 3.13 -11.91 13.39
CA ASP A 86 1.90 -12.72 13.37
C ASP A 86 1.68 -13.51 12.06
N GLY A 87 2.68 -13.54 11.18
CA GLY A 87 2.72 -14.29 9.93
C GLY A 87 1.81 -13.75 8.82
N ARG A 88 1.09 -12.64 9.04
CA ARG A 88 0.22 -12.05 8.02
C ARG A 88 1.03 -11.26 7.00
N PRO A 89 0.62 -11.20 5.72
CA PRO A 89 1.35 -10.46 4.70
C PRO A 89 1.22 -8.94 4.91
N TYR A 90 2.20 -8.21 4.38
CA TYR A 90 2.04 -6.78 4.15
C TYR A 90 0.93 -6.51 3.13
N PHE A 91 0.36 -5.31 3.13
CA PHE A 91 -0.62 -4.93 2.12
C PHE A 91 -0.54 -3.45 1.77
N GLY A 92 -0.62 -3.15 0.47
CA GLY A 92 -0.75 -1.80 -0.05
C GLY A 92 -2.16 -1.27 0.19
N LEU A 93 -2.29 -0.02 0.63
CA LEU A 93 -3.58 0.67 0.74
C LEU A 93 -3.51 2.09 0.14
N ILE A 94 -4.51 2.45 -0.67
CA ILE A 94 -4.62 3.78 -1.28
C ILE A 94 -5.66 4.61 -0.49
N ALA A 95 -5.20 5.50 0.38
CA ALA A 95 -6.08 6.28 1.28
C ALA A 95 -6.43 7.67 0.71
N ASP A 96 -6.92 7.73 -0.52
CA ASP A 96 -7.26 9.00 -1.19
C ASP A 96 -8.75 9.39 -1.11
N GLY A 97 -9.60 8.49 -0.61
CA GLY A 97 -11.05 8.72 -0.51
C GLY A 97 -11.78 8.58 -1.84
N ILE A 98 -11.06 8.19 -2.90
CA ILE A 98 -11.56 7.94 -4.25
C ILE A 98 -11.59 6.43 -4.51
N HIS A 99 -10.46 5.76 -4.30
CA HIS A 99 -10.35 4.31 -4.43
C HIS A 99 -11.13 3.60 -3.33
N LEU A 100 -11.05 4.13 -2.11
CA LEU A 100 -11.62 3.50 -0.93
C LEU A 100 -12.46 4.49 -0.12
N HIS A 101 -13.61 4.01 0.35
CA HIS A 101 -14.38 4.73 1.35
C HIS A 101 -13.59 4.77 2.69
N PRO A 102 -13.62 5.88 3.46
CA PRO A 102 -12.91 6.01 4.74
C PRO A 102 -13.16 4.85 5.73
N ALA A 103 -14.39 4.32 5.76
CA ALA A 103 -14.74 3.17 6.61
C ALA A 103 -13.98 1.88 6.21
N SER A 104 -13.73 1.66 4.91
CA SER A 104 -12.95 0.51 4.44
C SER A 104 -11.47 0.65 4.79
N VAL A 105 -10.93 1.87 4.71
CA VAL A 105 -9.58 2.18 5.18
C VAL A 105 -9.44 1.88 6.67
N ARG A 106 -10.42 2.33 7.48
CA ARG A 106 -10.45 2.00 8.91
C ARG A 106 -10.56 0.50 9.18
N LEU A 107 -11.40 -0.21 8.43
CA LEU A 107 -11.53 -1.66 8.58
C LEU A 107 -10.19 -2.40 8.35
N ALA A 108 -9.45 -2.04 7.30
CA ALA A 108 -8.14 -2.62 7.03
C ALA A 108 -7.10 -2.25 8.11
N TRP A 109 -7.13 -0.99 8.59
CA TRP A 109 -6.28 -0.52 9.68
C TRP A 109 -6.49 -1.34 10.96
N GLU A 110 -7.74 -1.54 11.38
CA GLU A 110 -8.07 -2.29 12.60
C GLU A 110 -7.71 -3.78 12.45
N ALA A 111 -7.79 -4.33 11.23
CA ALA A 111 -7.43 -5.72 10.98
C ALA A 111 -5.93 -5.97 11.15
N HIS A 112 -5.07 -5.17 10.52
CA HIS A 112 -3.62 -5.41 10.54
C HIS A 112 -2.80 -4.12 10.35
N PRO A 113 -2.64 -3.28 11.38
CA PRO A 113 -1.93 -2.01 11.25
C PRO A 113 -0.42 -2.19 10.98
N LYS A 114 0.17 -3.28 11.49
CA LYS A 114 1.61 -3.59 11.31
C LYS A 114 1.98 -3.95 9.87
N GLY A 115 1.08 -4.59 9.12
CA GLY A 115 1.33 -4.96 7.72
C GLY A 115 0.92 -3.89 6.71
N LEU A 116 0.29 -2.80 7.16
CA LEU A 116 -0.16 -1.76 6.24
C LEU A 116 1.02 -1.00 5.66
N ILE A 117 1.09 -0.94 4.34
CA ILE A 117 1.97 -0.06 3.58
C ILE A 117 1.10 0.92 2.83
N LEU A 118 1.23 2.20 3.16
CA LEU A 118 0.46 3.22 2.47
C LEU A 118 1.12 3.50 1.12
N ILE A 119 0.34 3.39 0.05
CA ILE A 119 0.78 3.59 -1.32
C ILE A 119 -0.06 4.67 -1.98
N THR A 120 0.51 5.32 -2.98
CA THR A 120 -0.27 6.26 -3.82
C THR A 120 -0.95 5.55 -4.98
N ASP A 121 -0.32 4.51 -5.53
CA ASP A 121 -0.61 4.01 -6.88
C ASP A 121 -0.65 5.15 -7.92
N ALA A 122 0.21 6.14 -7.70
CA ALA A 122 0.28 7.34 -8.51
C ALA A 122 0.80 7.02 -9.90
N VAL A 123 0.17 7.60 -10.91
CA VAL A 123 0.63 7.53 -12.29
C VAL A 123 1.27 8.85 -12.72
N MET A 124 1.88 8.89 -13.91
CA MET A 124 2.63 10.05 -14.41
C MET A 124 1.83 11.37 -14.49
N LEU A 125 0.50 11.31 -14.33
CA LEU A 125 -0.40 12.46 -14.35
C LEU A 125 -0.51 13.17 -13.00
N MET A 126 0.09 12.63 -11.94
CA MET A 126 0.26 13.35 -10.68
C MET A 126 1.06 14.63 -10.92
N GLY A 127 0.47 15.78 -10.59
CA GLY A 127 1.08 17.10 -10.81
C GLY A 127 0.79 17.72 -12.18
N CYS A 128 0.12 17.03 -13.09
CA CYS A 128 -0.39 17.61 -14.33
C CYS A 128 -1.68 18.43 -14.07
N GLU A 129 -2.03 19.31 -15.02
CA GLU A 129 -3.33 20.00 -15.02
C GLU A 129 -4.49 19.01 -15.26
N ASP A 130 -5.72 19.49 -15.18
CA ASP A 130 -6.89 18.69 -15.54
C ASP A 130 -7.06 18.64 -17.05
N GLY A 131 -7.44 17.47 -17.59
CA GLY A 131 -7.47 17.26 -19.03
C GLY A 131 -7.61 15.81 -19.44
N VAL A 132 -7.48 15.57 -20.74
CA VAL A 132 -7.50 14.24 -21.35
C VAL A 132 -6.11 13.90 -21.85
N TYR A 133 -5.60 12.73 -21.47
CA TYR A 133 -4.26 12.27 -21.80
C TYR A 133 -4.30 10.91 -22.49
N ASP A 134 -3.29 10.63 -23.30
CA ASP A 134 -3.12 9.31 -23.88
C ASP A 134 -2.73 8.29 -22.79
N TRP A 135 -3.24 7.07 -22.94
CA TRP A 135 -3.07 5.99 -21.98
C TRP A 135 -2.62 4.70 -22.67
N THR A 136 -2.37 3.66 -21.88
CA THR A 136 -1.98 2.34 -22.37
C THR A 136 -3.00 1.76 -23.36
N ASN A 137 -2.53 0.91 -24.27
CA ASN A 137 -3.36 0.19 -25.25
C ASN A 137 -4.26 1.09 -26.12
N GLY A 138 -3.81 2.32 -26.40
CA GLY A 138 -4.55 3.29 -27.22
C GLY A 138 -5.79 3.89 -26.55
N GLN A 139 -5.94 3.68 -25.23
CA GLN A 139 -7.00 4.30 -24.46
C GLN A 139 -6.66 5.76 -24.13
N LYS A 140 -7.65 6.50 -23.63
CA LYS A 140 -7.48 7.83 -23.07
C LYS A 140 -7.92 7.85 -21.62
N ILE A 141 -7.32 8.73 -20.83
CA ILE A 141 -7.62 8.93 -19.42
C ILE A 141 -8.03 10.38 -19.18
N VAL A 142 -9.12 10.57 -18.46
CA VAL A 142 -9.65 11.87 -18.06
C VAL A 142 -9.21 12.13 -16.63
N LYS A 143 -8.45 13.22 -16.44
CA LYS A 143 -8.00 13.69 -15.14
C LYS A 143 -8.86 14.86 -14.65
N LYS A 144 -9.32 14.76 -13.40
CA LYS A 144 -10.01 15.83 -12.68
C LYS A 144 -9.55 15.88 -11.22
N GLY A 145 -8.72 16.85 -10.85
CA GLY A 145 -8.01 16.86 -9.58
C GLY A 145 -7.19 15.57 -9.40
N SER A 146 -7.44 14.84 -8.32
CA SER A 146 -6.79 13.55 -8.05
C SER A 146 -7.49 12.33 -8.69
N LEU A 147 -8.68 12.51 -9.27
CA LEU A 147 -9.45 11.43 -9.90
C LEU A 147 -8.97 11.21 -11.34
N LEU A 148 -8.68 9.95 -11.66
CA LEU A 148 -8.31 9.49 -13.00
C LEU A 148 -9.26 8.40 -13.46
N LYS A 149 -9.95 8.61 -14.59
CA LYS A 149 -10.89 7.63 -15.17
C LYS A 149 -10.57 7.36 -16.63
N LEU A 150 -10.76 6.12 -17.07
CA LEU A 150 -10.74 5.82 -18.50
C LEU A 150 -11.86 6.60 -19.21
N GLU A 151 -11.54 7.21 -20.35
CA GLU A 151 -12.49 8.03 -21.10
C GLU A 151 -13.73 7.21 -21.49
N GLY A 152 -14.92 7.73 -21.16
CA GLY A 152 -16.20 7.06 -21.41
C GLY A 152 -16.56 5.92 -20.44
N LEU A 153 -15.73 5.64 -19.43
CA LEU A 153 -15.96 4.60 -18.43
C LEU A 153 -15.90 5.16 -17.01
N ASP A 154 -16.47 4.43 -16.06
CA ASP A 154 -16.35 4.71 -14.62
C ASP A 154 -15.13 4.04 -13.97
N THR A 155 -14.36 3.27 -14.75
CA THR A 155 -13.15 2.59 -14.29
C THR A 155 -12.06 3.60 -13.92
N ILE A 156 -11.63 3.54 -12.66
CA ILE A 156 -10.47 4.30 -12.17
C ILE A 156 -9.19 3.66 -12.68
N ALA A 157 -8.22 4.48 -13.10
CA ALA A 157 -6.94 4.02 -13.63
C ALA A 157 -5.78 4.72 -12.92
N GLY A 158 -5.40 4.16 -11.77
CA GLY A 158 -4.39 4.71 -10.86
C GLY A 158 -4.86 5.94 -10.09
N SER A 159 -3.94 6.58 -9.37
CA SER A 159 -4.19 7.78 -8.58
C SER A 159 -3.36 8.98 -9.05
N ALA A 160 -3.79 10.18 -8.66
CA ALA A 160 -2.97 11.39 -8.69
C ALA A 160 -2.86 12.04 -7.30
N THR A 161 -3.12 11.29 -6.22
CA THR A 161 -3.10 11.78 -4.84
C THR A 161 -1.71 11.69 -4.19
N PRO A 162 -1.13 12.81 -3.72
CA PRO A 162 0.16 12.81 -3.02
C PRO A 162 0.16 11.93 -1.77
N ILE A 163 1.29 11.32 -1.46
CA ILE A 163 1.41 10.42 -0.28
C ILE A 163 1.12 11.14 1.04
N LEU A 164 1.45 12.44 1.16
CA LEU A 164 1.16 13.24 2.36
C LEU A 164 -0.35 13.38 2.60
N ASP A 165 -1.14 13.51 1.54
CA ASP A 165 -2.59 13.57 1.63
C ASP A 165 -3.16 12.22 2.07
N CYS A 166 -2.67 11.12 1.48
CA CYS A 166 -3.01 9.78 1.93
C CYS A 166 -2.69 9.56 3.42
N LEU A 167 -1.55 10.07 3.89
CA LEU A 167 -1.11 9.91 5.28
C LEU A 167 -2.02 10.71 6.23
N ASN A 168 -2.34 11.95 5.88
CA ASN A 168 -3.28 12.79 6.63
C ASN A 168 -4.68 12.18 6.67
N ASN A 169 -5.13 11.61 5.56
CA ASN A 169 -6.40 10.87 5.48
C ASN A 169 -6.40 9.64 6.38
N LEU A 170 -5.34 8.82 6.33
CA LEU A 170 -5.21 7.64 7.18
C LEU A 170 -5.28 8.03 8.66
N MET A 171 -4.51 9.04 9.08
CA MET A 171 -4.52 9.56 10.45
C MET A 171 -5.92 10.04 10.86
N ARG A 172 -6.58 10.83 10.01
CA ARG A 172 -7.93 11.36 10.27
C ARG A 172 -8.99 10.27 10.39
N TRP A 173 -8.96 9.25 9.53
CA TRP A 173 -10.03 8.25 9.45
C TRP A 173 -9.88 7.12 10.46
N THR A 174 -8.65 6.86 10.91
CA THR A 174 -8.33 5.76 11.84
C THR A 174 -8.12 6.24 13.27
N GLY A 175 -7.73 7.50 13.46
CA GLY A 175 -7.27 8.01 14.76
C GLY A 175 -5.88 7.47 15.15
N ALA A 176 -5.15 6.86 14.22
CA ALA A 176 -3.79 6.39 14.44
C ALA A 176 -2.87 7.54 14.84
N SER A 177 -1.90 7.26 15.72
CA SER A 177 -0.88 8.23 16.10
C SER A 177 0.04 8.57 14.92
N ILE A 178 0.70 9.73 14.98
CA ILE A 178 1.70 10.15 13.98
C ILE A 178 2.77 9.08 13.79
N HIS A 179 3.31 8.51 14.88
CA HIS A 179 4.28 7.43 14.82
C HIS A 179 3.77 6.24 14.00
N GLN A 180 2.54 5.79 14.29
CA GLN A 180 1.94 4.64 13.61
C GLN A 180 1.75 4.88 12.11
N VAL A 181 1.25 6.06 11.70
CA VAL A 181 1.05 6.35 10.27
C VAL A 181 2.38 6.55 9.54
N ILE A 182 3.40 7.11 10.19
CA ILE A 182 4.73 7.25 9.59
C ILE A 182 5.34 5.88 9.30
N GLN A 183 5.20 4.90 10.19
CA GLN A 183 5.69 3.54 9.94
C GLN A 183 5.16 2.93 8.64
N THR A 184 3.92 3.26 8.24
CA THR A 184 3.29 2.74 7.01
C THR A 184 3.95 3.24 5.72
N VAL A 185 4.71 4.33 5.78
CA VAL A 185 5.43 4.93 4.64
C VAL A 185 6.94 4.87 4.79
N THR A 186 7.46 4.41 5.93
CA THR A 186 8.90 4.30 6.19
C THR A 186 9.31 2.88 6.59
N THR A 187 9.03 2.47 7.81
CA THR A 187 9.55 1.23 8.40
C THR A 187 8.96 -0.01 7.75
N ASN A 188 7.64 -0.03 7.51
CA ASN A 188 6.96 -1.18 6.92
C ASN A 188 7.44 -1.47 5.48
N PRO A 189 7.49 -0.49 4.55
CA PRO A 189 8.04 -0.74 3.22
C PRO A 189 9.54 -1.05 3.24
N ALA A 190 10.31 -0.48 4.17
CA ALA A 190 11.73 -0.83 4.31
C ALA A 190 11.92 -2.28 4.78
N ALA A 191 11.14 -2.75 5.76
CA ALA A 191 11.16 -4.13 6.22
C ALA A 191 10.74 -5.12 5.12
N LEU A 192 9.66 -4.81 4.38
CA LEU A 192 9.24 -5.62 3.24
C LEU A 192 10.36 -5.80 2.20
N LEU A 193 11.15 -4.75 1.97
CA LEU A 193 12.25 -4.71 1.00
C LEU A 193 13.60 -5.18 1.58
N ASP A 194 13.65 -5.65 2.83
CA ASP A 194 14.88 -6.00 3.54
C ASP A 194 15.90 -4.84 3.61
N LEU A 195 15.41 -3.61 3.72
CA LEU A 195 16.19 -2.36 3.74
C LEU A 195 16.25 -1.67 5.12
N GLU A 196 15.67 -2.25 6.16
CA GLU A 196 15.52 -1.65 7.49
C GLU A 196 16.83 -1.20 8.17
N HIS A 197 17.97 -1.79 7.78
CA HIS A 197 19.31 -1.39 8.23
C HIS A 197 19.87 -0.16 7.52
N THR A 198 19.22 0.32 6.46
CA THR A 198 19.70 1.44 5.63
C THR A 198 18.65 2.51 5.39
N LYS A 199 17.36 2.14 5.35
CA LYS A 199 16.20 3.00 5.03
C LYS A 199 15.07 2.78 6.04
N GLY A 200 14.14 3.73 6.09
CA GLY A 200 12.89 3.60 6.85
C GLY A 200 13.03 3.73 8.37
N THR A 201 14.24 3.98 8.86
CA THR A 201 14.59 4.17 10.28
C THR A 201 15.43 5.42 10.47
N LEU A 202 15.35 6.03 11.65
CA LEU A 202 16.25 7.10 12.07
C LEU A 202 17.29 6.52 13.04
N ALA A 203 18.25 5.80 12.47
CA ALA A 203 19.33 5.15 13.22
C ALA A 203 20.70 5.60 12.71
N ALA A 204 21.72 5.48 13.57
CA ALA A 204 23.09 5.75 13.15
C ALA A 204 23.48 4.80 12.01
N ASN A 205 24.24 5.32 11.04
CA ASN A 205 24.70 4.63 9.83
C ASN A 205 23.62 4.29 8.79
N SER A 206 22.34 4.61 9.01
CA SER A 206 21.33 4.63 7.95
C SER A 206 21.55 5.82 7.02
N ASP A 207 21.02 5.75 5.80
CA ASP A 207 21.05 6.89 4.88
C ASP A 207 20.28 8.07 5.45
N ALA A 208 20.84 9.28 5.32
CA ALA A 208 20.22 10.52 5.77
C ALA A 208 19.11 10.98 4.79
N ASP A 209 18.13 10.11 4.57
CA ASP A 209 16.87 10.36 3.88
C ASP A 209 15.81 10.74 4.92
N ILE A 210 15.61 12.04 5.11
CA ILE A 210 14.86 12.59 6.25
C ILE A 210 13.80 13.57 5.73
N VAL A 211 12.60 13.49 6.30
CA VAL A 211 11.55 14.49 6.07
C VAL A 211 11.24 15.17 7.39
N ILE A 212 11.41 16.50 7.43
CA ILE A 212 11.01 17.32 8.57
C ILE A 212 9.57 17.75 8.34
N MET A 213 8.72 17.47 9.32
CA MET A 213 7.29 17.74 9.25
C MET A 213 6.85 18.56 10.45
N ARG A 214 5.89 19.45 10.22
CA ARG A 214 5.16 20.16 11.26
C ARG A 214 3.76 19.59 11.45
N VAL A 215 3.30 19.64 12.69
CA VAL A 215 1.93 19.28 13.06
C VAL A 215 1.08 20.56 13.08
N VAL A 216 0.05 20.59 12.24
CA VAL A 216 -0.84 21.75 12.08
C VAL A 216 -2.25 21.38 12.57
N PRO A 217 -2.82 22.10 13.54
CA PRO A 217 -4.21 21.92 13.92
C PRO A 217 -5.14 22.27 12.75
N VAL A 218 -6.03 21.35 12.39
CA VAL A 218 -7.12 21.61 11.44
C VAL A 218 -8.33 22.14 12.20
N ASN A 219 -8.65 21.53 13.34
CA ASN A 219 -9.66 21.97 14.29
C ASN A 219 -9.32 21.42 15.70
N LYS A 220 -10.28 21.45 16.64
CA LYS A 220 -10.07 20.96 18.01
C LYS A 220 -9.82 19.45 18.11
N GLU A 221 -10.22 18.68 17.11
CA GLU A 221 -10.20 17.22 17.12
C GLU A 221 -9.11 16.64 16.21
N PHE A 222 -8.76 17.34 15.13
CA PHE A 222 -7.86 16.84 14.11
C PHE A 222 -6.66 17.75 13.89
N THR A 223 -5.51 17.10 13.70
CA THR A 223 -4.30 17.71 13.18
C THR A 223 -3.99 17.13 11.81
N LYS A 224 -3.12 17.81 11.06
CA LYS A 224 -2.52 17.31 9.82
C LYS A 224 -1.02 17.54 9.86
N LEU A 225 -0.29 16.78 9.05
CA LEU A 225 1.12 16.95 8.81
C LEU A 225 1.33 17.80 7.55
N GLU A 226 2.30 18.71 7.62
CA GLU A 226 2.84 19.43 6.48
C GLU A 226 4.36 19.21 6.44
N ILE A 227 4.93 19.14 5.23
CA ILE A 227 6.37 18.96 5.03
C ILE A 227 7.04 20.34 5.07
N ASP A 228 8.00 20.51 5.98
CA ASP A 228 8.84 21.70 6.05
C ASP A 228 10.13 21.50 5.24
N GLU A 229 10.80 20.34 5.35
CA GLU A 229 12.05 20.05 4.64
C GLU A 229 12.13 18.59 4.17
N VAL A 230 12.81 18.35 3.04
CA VAL A 230 13.16 17.00 2.56
C VAL A 230 14.66 16.94 2.34
N TRP A 231 15.28 15.91 2.89
CA TRP A 231 16.69 15.60 2.80
C TRP A 231 16.88 14.23 2.18
N LYS A 232 17.87 14.09 1.30
CA LYS A 232 18.24 12.83 0.68
C LYS A 232 19.75 12.68 0.69
N PHE A 233 20.25 11.57 1.23
CA PHE A 233 21.68 11.34 1.46
C PHE A 233 22.37 12.53 2.16
N GLY A 234 21.68 13.19 3.10
CA GLY A 234 22.22 14.33 3.84
C GLY A 234 22.20 15.67 3.08
N HIS A 235 21.64 15.71 1.87
CA HIS A 235 21.46 16.93 1.09
C HIS A 235 20.00 17.40 1.13
N ARG A 236 19.76 18.66 1.50
CA ARG A 236 18.42 19.24 1.47
C ARG A 236 17.96 19.45 0.02
N LEU A 237 16.85 18.82 -0.34
CA LEU A 237 16.21 18.91 -1.65
C LEU A 237 15.04 19.89 -1.68
N PHE A 238 14.35 20.07 -0.56
CA PHE A 238 13.16 20.91 -0.46
C PHE A 238 13.12 21.67 0.86
N LYS A 239 12.57 22.89 0.81
CA LYS A 239 12.19 23.71 1.97
C LYS A 239 10.96 24.54 1.62
N SER A 240 9.91 24.47 2.45
CA SER A 240 8.65 25.22 2.28
C SER A 240 8.80 26.72 2.54
#